data_AF-A0A6I4VDT6-F1
#
_entry.id   AF-A0A6I4VDT6-F1
#
_cell.length_a   1.000
_cell.length_b   1.000
_cell.length_c   1.000
_cell.angle_alpha   90.00
_cell.angle_beta   90.00
_cell.angle_gamma   90.00
#
_symmetry.space_group_name_H-M   'P 1'
#
loop_
_entity.id
_entity.type
_entity.pdbx_description
1 polymer ?
#
loop_
_entity_poly.entity_id
_entity_poly.type
_entity_poly.pdbx_seq_one_letter_code
_entity_poly.pdbx_strand_id
1 'polypeptide(L)' 'MRYAFADALSRVQNQVLRATQKILLRIEPEDVRVLNARESVKTEKFLFFFLARQRRTYSAELEITVSVTVFDT' A
#
# COMPACT_ATOMS: atom_id res chain seq x y z
N MET A 1 6.72 3.31 7.80
CA MET A 1 6.71 2.00 7.11
C MET A 1 5.55 1.09 7.53
N ARG A 2 5.30 0.83 8.83
CA ARG A 2 4.25 -0.12 9.27
C ARG A 2 2.85 0.15 8.71
N TYR A 3 2.44 1.42 8.60
CA TYR A 3 1.11 1.78 8.07
C TYR A 3 0.94 1.50 6.57
N ALA A 4 1.99 1.62 5.77
CA ALA A 4 1.92 1.38 4.33
C ALA A 4 1.73 -0.10 3.99
N PHE A 5 2.33 -0.99 4.80
CA PHE A 5 2.21 -2.43 4.63
C PHE A 5 0.80 -2.93 4.99
N ALA A 6 0.25 -2.44 6.11
CA ALA A 6 -1.12 -2.76 6.52
C ALA A 6 -2.15 -2.26 5.49
N ASP A 7 -1.97 -1.04 4.95
CA ASP A 7 -2.83 -0.50 3.90
C ASP A 7 -2.75 -1.33 2.60
N ALA A 8 -1.55 -1.74 2.19
CA ALA A 8 -1.36 -2.61 1.03
C ALA A 8 -2.04 -3.99 1.21
N LEU A 9 -1.90 -4.62 2.38
CA LEU A 9 -2.52 -5.91 2.68
C LEU A 9 -4.06 -5.81 2.67
N SER A 10 -4.61 -4.74 3.25
CA SER A 10 -6.06 -4.50 3.25
C SER A 10 -6.62 -4.31 1.82
N ARG A 11 -5.86 -3.66 0.93
CA ARG A 11 -6.24 -3.51 -0.49
C ARG A 11 -6.27 -4.87 -1.20
N VAL A 12 -5.27 -5.72 -0.99
CA VAL A 12 -5.24 -7.09 -1.54
C VAL A 12 -6.44 -7.90 -1.05
N GLN A 13 -6.73 -7.86 0.26
CA GLN A 13 -7.87 -8.56 0.84
C GLN A 13 -9.21 -8.17 0.20
N ASN A 14 -9.44 -6.86 0.01
CA ASN A 14 -10.64 -6.36 -0.67
C ASN A 14 -10.74 -6.83 -2.13
N GLN A 15 -9.62 -6.92 -2.84
CA GLN A 15 -9.60 -7.35 -4.24
C GLN A 15 -9.90 -8.85 -4.37
N VAL A 16 -9.35 -9.68 -3.48
CA VAL A 16 -9.62 -11.13 -3.46
C VAL A 16 -11.06 -11.43 -3.04
N LEU A 17 -11.59 -10.75 -2.01
CA LEU A 17 -12.99 -10.90 -1.58
C LEU A 17 -14.00 -10.62 -2.71
N ARG A 18 -13.72 -9.63 -3.58
CA ARG A 18 -14.58 -9.35 -4.74
C ARG A 18 -14.53 -10.43 -5.81
N ALA A 19 -13.44 -11.19 -5.90
CA ALA A 19 -13.26 -12.25 -6.88
C ALA A 19 -13.89 -13.59 -6.46
N THR A 20 -14.21 -13.79 -5.17
CA THR A 20 -14.71 -15.05 -4.63
C THR A 20 -15.89 -14.87 -3.66
N GLN A 21 -17.02 -15.57 -3.89
CA GLN A 21 -18.22 -15.59 -3.03
C GLN A 21 -18.06 -16.34 -1.68
N LYS A 22 -16.85 -16.37 -1.10
CA LYS A 22 -16.49 -17.26 0.01
C LYS A 22 -16.39 -16.51 1.34
N ILE A 23 -16.77 -17.17 2.45
CA ILE A 23 -16.96 -16.55 3.77
C ILE A 23 -15.64 -16.34 4.52
N LEU A 24 -14.62 -17.18 4.30
CA LEU A 24 -13.32 -17.12 5.00
C LEU A 24 -12.15 -17.24 4.02
N LEU A 25 -11.33 -16.19 3.98
CA LEU A 25 -10.10 -16.11 3.19
C LEU A 25 -8.92 -15.83 4.13
N ARG A 26 -7.96 -16.75 4.20
CA ARG A 26 -6.64 -16.49 4.80
C ARG A 26 -5.70 -16.06 3.70
N ILE A 27 -5.17 -14.84 3.82
CA ILE A 27 -4.22 -14.26 2.88
C ILE A 27 -2.90 -14.08 3.62
N GLU A 28 -1.87 -14.77 3.17
CA GLU A 28 -0.53 -14.64 3.72
C GLU A 28 0.42 -14.16 2.62
N PRO A 29 1.21 -13.10 2.85
CA PRO A 29 2.23 -12.69 1.90
C PRO A 29 3.37 -13.71 1.89
N GLU A 30 3.66 -14.29 0.73
CA GLU A 30 4.78 -15.20 0.53
C GLU A 30 6.07 -14.44 0.18
N ASP A 31 5.95 -13.44 -0.69
CA ASP A 31 7.05 -12.54 -1.06
C ASP A 31 6.54 -11.11 -1.27
N VAL A 32 7.36 -10.14 -0.92
CA VAL A 32 7.08 -8.71 -1.11
C VAL A 32 8.30 -8.04 -1.69
N ARG A 33 8.17 -7.57 -2.93
CA ARG A 33 9.23 -6.90 -3.67
C ARG A 33 8.90 -5.44 -3.90
N VAL A 34 9.85 -4.57 -3.63
CA VAL A 34 9.75 -3.17 -4.00
C VAL A 34 10.18 -3.02 -5.44
N LEU A 35 9.23 -2.77 -6.35
CA LEU A 35 9.52 -2.50 -7.75
C LEU A 35 10.06 -1.08 -7.93
N ASN A 36 9.49 -0.13 -7.18
CA ASN A 36 9.92 1.26 -7.24
C ASN A 36 9.67 1.98 -5.91
N ALA A 37 10.59 2.84 -5.50
CA ALA A 37 10.42 3.73 -4.36
C ALA A 37 10.79 5.14 -4.78
N ARG A 38 9.82 6.05 -4.73
CA ARG A 38 9.96 7.43 -5.22
C ARG A 38 9.81 8.40 -4.05
N GLU A 39 10.74 9.34 -3.96
CA GLU A 39 10.60 10.54 -3.14
C GLU A 39 10.27 11.71 -4.06
N SER A 40 9.18 12.41 -3.76
CA SER A 40 8.80 13.66 -4.43
C SER A 40 8.93 14.80 -3.42
N VAL A 41 9.84 15.74 -3.69
CA VAL A 41 10.03 16.94 -2.87
C VAL A 41 9.39 18.13 -3.58
N LYS A 42 8.40 18.75 -2.94
CA LYS A 42 7.75 19.96 -3.42
C LYS A 42 7.97 21.08 -2.42
N THR A 43 8.52 22.21 -2.87
CA THR A 43 8.61 23.40 -2.03
C THR A 43 7.31 24.18 -2.12
N GLU A 44 6.60 24.27 -1.00
CA GLU A 44 5.38 25.05 -0.86
C GLU A 44 5.72 26.39 -0.21
N LYS A 45 5.29 27.49 -0.81
CA LYS A 45 5.41 28.83 -0.21
C LYS A 45 4.16 29.07 0.62
N PHE A 46 4.27 29.00 1.94
CA PHE A 46 3.22 29.51 2.82
C PHE A 46 3.58 30.95 3.20
N LEU A 47 2.58 31.85 3.19
CA LEU A 47 2.74 33.31 3.34
C LEU A 47 3.71 33.95 2.32
N PHE A 48 3.21 34.10 1.09
CA PHE A 48 3.76 34.89 -0.02
C PHE A 48 5.16 34.44 -0.50
N PHE A 49 6.21 34.58 0.30
CA PHE A 49 7.56 34.08 0.03
C PHE A 49 8.35 33.72 1.30
N PHE A 50 7.78 33.97 2.48
CA PHE A 50 8.56 34.03 3.72
C PHE A 50 8.71 32.69 4.41
N LEU A 51 7.84 31.73 4.11
CA LEU A 51 7.87 30.44 4.77
C LEU A 51 7.82 29.33 3.72
N ALA A 52 8.97 29.07 3.10
CA ALA A 52 9.13 27.95 2.19
C ALA A 52 9.25 26.65 3.00
N ARG A 53 8.27 25.76 2.88
CA ARG A 53 8.32 24.42 3.48
C ARG A 53 8.56 23.38 2.38
N GLN A 54 9.54 22.51 2.58
CA GLN A 54 9.68 21.31 1.76
C GLN A 54 8.66 20.26 2.20
N ARG A 55 7.66 19.99 1.35
CA ARG A 55 6.78 18.84 1.50
C ARG A 55 7.40 17.66 0.76
N ARG A 56 7.77 16.63 1.52
CA ARG A 56 8.28 15.36 0.97
C ARG A 56 7.13 14.36 0.93
N THR A 57 6.98 13.67 -0.18
CA THR A 57 6.01 12.59 -0.37
C THR A 57 6.77 11.35 -0.81
N TYR A 58 6.54 10.24 -0.11
CA TYR A 58 7.15 8.96 -0.42
C TYR A 58 6.08 8.04 -0.98
N SER A 59 6.33 7.43 -2.12
CA SER A 59 5.49 6.40 -2.70
C SER A 59 6.32 5.15 -2.99
N ALA A 60 5.71 3.98 -2.77
CA ALA A 60 6.32 2.70 -3.08
C ALA A 60 5.35 1.91 -3.96
N GLU A 61 5.90 1.33 -5.02
CA GLU A 61 5.26 0.40 -5.91
C GLU A 61 5.75 -1.00 -5.53
N LEU A 62 4.82 -1.86 -5.11
CA LEU A 62 5.11 -3.15 -4.53
C LEU A 62 4.52 -4.25 -5.40
N GLU A 63 5.32 -5.25 -5.71
CA GLU A 63 4.85 -6.56 -6.17
C GLU A 63 4.71 -7.45 -4.95
N ILE A 64 3.51 -8.02 -4.78
CA ILE A 64 3.18 -8.85 -3.62
C ILE A 64 2.66 -10.18 -4.13
N THR A 65 3.34 -11.26 -3.78
CA THR A 65 2.86 -12.62 -4.00
C THR A 65 2.14 -13.07 -2.73
N VAL A 66 0.89 -13.50 -2.88
CA VAL A 66 0.08 -13.96 -1.75
C VAL A 66 -0.42 -15.38 -1.96
N SER A 67 -0.39 -16.14 -0.87
CA SER A 67 -1.12 -17.40 -0.77
C SER A 67 -2.53 -17.11 -0.30
N VAL A 68 -3.53 -17.70 -0.96
CA VAL A 68 -4.95 -17.58 -0.57
C VAL A 68 -5.46 -18.95 -0.19
N THR A 69 -5.80 -19.14 1.07
CA THR A 69 -6.55 -20.31 1.53
C THR A 69 -8.01 -19.95 1.70
N VAL A 70 -8.88 -20.75 1.10
CA VAL A 70 -10.32 -20.57 1.13
C VAL A 70 -10.93 -21.66 1.99
N PHE A 71 -11.74 -21.28 2.97
CA PHE A 71 -12.53 -22.23 3.75
C PHE A 71 -14.00 -22.15 3.29
N ASP A 72 -14.50 -23.29 2.82
CA ASP A 72 -15.94 -23.51 2.66
C ASP A 72 -16.48 -24.12 3.95
N THR A 73 -17.64 -23.64 4.39
CA THR A 73 -18.42 -24.30 5.47
C THR A 73 -19.29 -25.38 4.88
#